data_AF-A0A841KMP7-F1
#
_entry.id   AF-A0A841KMP7-F1
#
_cell.length_a   1.000
_cell.length_b   1.000
_cell.length_c   1.000
_cell.angle_alpha   90.00
_cell.angle_beta   90.00
_cell.angle_gamma   90.00
#
_symmetry.space_group_name_H-M   'P 1'
#
loop_
_entity.id
_entity.type
_entity.pdbx_description
1 polymer ?
#
loop_
_entity_poly.entity_id
_entity_poly.type
_entity_poly.pdbx_seq_one_letter_code
_entity_poly.pdbx_strand_id
1 'polypeptide(L)' 'MFYVKERLNDSMEISMEITDENVFCHCPMCDVEVMVDIAEILGDGESDLFGTAVYCSECSKKIRAGGSCDEHK' A
#
# COMPACT_ATOMS: atom_id res chain seq x y z
N MET A 1 8.73 16.35 -4.29
CA MET A 1 9.04 15.90 -2.92
C MET A 1 7.72 15.81 -2.17
N PHE A 2 7.26 14.61 -1.86
CA PHE A 2 6.08 14.38 -1.02
C PHE A 2 6.55 14.02 0.40
N TYR A 3 5.73 14.31 1.40
CA TYR A 3 6.02 13.96 2.79
C TYR A 3 4.71 13.69 3.52
N VAL A 4 4.75 12.76 4.47
CA VAL A 4 3.65 12.53 5.40
C VAL A 4 3.77 13.57 6.51
N LYS A 5 2.64 14.20 6.83
CA LYS A 5 2.54 15.15 7.93
C LYS A 5 1.33 14.79 8.78
N GLU A 6 1.59 14.23 9.95
CA GLU A 6 0.54 13.74 10.82
C GLU A 6 0.72 14.23 12.25
N ARG A 7 -0.36 14.77 12.81
CA ARG A 7 -0.37 15.32 14.17
C ARG A 7 -0.96 14.28 15.11
N LEU A 8 -0.14 13.77 16.03
CA LEU A 8 -0.55 12.78 17.01
C LEU A 8 -1.35 13.39 18.17
N ASN A 9 -1.01 14.63 18.54
CA ASN A 9 -1.70 15.42 19.55
C ASN A 9 -1.32 16.90 19.41
N ASP A 10 -1.80 17.76 20.31
CA ASP A 10 -1.57 19.21 20.24
C ASP A 10 -0.10 19.64 20.32
N SER A 11 0.80 18.77 20.78
CA SER A 11 2.24 19.06 20.96
C SER A 11 3.19 18.19 20.13
N MET A 12 2.69 17.18 19.42
CA MET A 12 3.52 16.22 18.70
C MET A 12 3.04 16.02 17.26
N GLU A 13 3.97 16.25 16.33
CA GLU A 13 3.78 16.10 14.89
C GLU A 13 4.89 15.20 14.32
N ILE A 14 4.51 14.21 13.52
CA ILE A 14 5.42 13.41 12.70
C ILE A 14 5.45 14.04 11.31
N SER A 15 6.67 14.30 10.83
CA SER A 15 6.92 14.62 9.43
C SER A 15 8.00 13.69 8.89
N MET A 16 7.72 13.02 7.78
CA MET A 16 8.68 12.15 7.11
C MET A 16 8.57 12.30 5.60
N GLU A 17 9.70 12.46 4.93
CA GLU A 17 9.76 12.49 3.47
C GLU A 17 9.37 11.13 2.92
N ILE A 18 8.67 11.13 1.78
CA ILE A 18 8.34 9.91 1.05
C ILE A 18 9.43 9.68 0.01
N THR A 19 10.10 8.53 0.10
CA THR A 19 11.14 8.06 -0.82
C THR A 19 10.71 6.74 -1.45
N ASP A 20 11.44 6.29 -2.47
CA ASP A 20 11.27 4.96 -3.07
C ASP A 20 11.61 3.80 -2.12
N GLU A 21 12.25 4.08 -0.99
CA GLU A 21 12.66 3.08 0.00
C GLU A 21 11.70 2.94 1.19
N ASN A 22 10.81 3.92 1.40
CA ASN A 22 9.98 3.99 2.61
C ASN A 22 8.48 3.90 2.39
N VAL A 23 8.07 3.43 1.20
CA VAL A 23 6.67 3.24 0.85
C VAL A 23 6.33 1.77 0.84
N PHE A 24 5.37 1.41 1.69
CA PHE A 24 4.89 0.06 1.86
C PHE A 24 3.37 0.05 1.95
N CYS A 25 2.80 -1.11 1.60
CA CYS A 25 1.40 -1.43 1.87
C CYS A 25 1.31 -2.87 2.39
N HIS A 26 0.17 -3.21 2.99
CA HIS A 26 -0.11 -4.59 3.38
C HIS A 26 -0.95 -5.28 2.32
N CYS A 27 -0.56 -6.50 1.96
CA CYS A 27 -1.36 -7.36 1.09
C CYS A 27 -2.71 -7.66 1.77
N PRO A 28 -3.86 -7.30 1.17
CA PRO A 28 -5.17 -7.44 1.82
C PRO A 28 -5.60 -8.90 2.07
N MET A 29 -4.88 -9.88 1.49
CA MET A 29 -5.16 -11.32 1.64
C MET A 29 -4.41 -11.98 2.79
N CYS A 30 -3.17 -11.55 3.04
CA CYS A 30 -2.26 -12.27 3.95
C CYS A 30 -1.46 -11.33 4.86
N ASP A 31 -1.76 -10.03 4.81
CA ASP A 31 -1.19 -8.97 5.64
C ASP A 31 0.33 -8.77 5.54
N VAL A 32 0.99 -9.48 4.61
CA VAL A 32 2.43 -9.33 4.38
C VAL A 32 2.73 -7.94 3.85
N GLU A 33 3.78 -7.31 4.39
CA GLU A 33 4.29 -6.04 3.93
C GLU A 33 4.87 -6.18 2.52
N VAL A 34 4.53 -5.23 1.65
CA VAL A 34 4.99 -5.15 0.27
C VAL A 34 5.49 -3.74 0.03
N MET A 35 6.75 -3.61 -0.41
CA MET A 35 7.31 -2.35 -0.89
C MET A 35 6.68 -2.01 -2.24
N VAL A 36 6.32 -0.74 -2.45
CA VAL A 36 5.61 -0.31 -3.65
C VAL A 36 6.19 0.96 -4.27
N ASP A 37 6.09 1.04 -5.60
CA ASP A 37 6.38 2.26 -6.36
C ASP A 37 5.09 3.08 -6.53
N ILE A 38 5.01 4.23 -5.85
CA ILE A 38 3.85 5.14 -5.94
C ILE A 38 3.66 5.66 -7.36
N ALA A 39 4.74 5.93 -8.10
CA ALA A 39 4.65 6.48 -9.44
C ALA A 39 4.08 5.44 -10.42
N GLU A 40 4.42 4.16 -10.23
CA GLU A 40 3.83 3.06 -11.00
C GLU A 40 2.33 2.90 -10.67
N ILE A 41 1.97 2.94 -9.39
CA ILE A 41 0.59 2.71 -8.95
C ILE A 41 -0.34 3.86 -9.35
N LEU A 42 0.05 5.10 -9.08
CA LEU A 42 -0.83 6.26 -9.28
C LEU A 42 -0.70 6.89 -10.68
N GLY A 43 0.17 6.35 -11.54
CA GLY A 43 0.43 6.88 -12.88
C GLY A 43 -0.68 6.62 -13.90
N ASP A 44 -1.62 5.73 -13.60
CA ASP A 44 -2.73 5.32 -14.50
C ASP A 44 -3.89 6.34 -14.54
N GLY A 45 -3.99 7.23 -13.54
CA GLY A 45 -5.08 8.19 -13.39
C GLY A 45 -6.40 7.61 -12.88
N GLU A 46 -6.45 6.30 -12.57
CA GLU A 46 -7.60 5.61 -11.98
C GLU A 46 -7.35 5.23 -10.52
N SER A 47 -6.09 5.07 -10.13
CA SER A 47 -5.67 4.68 -8.80
C SER A 47 -5.66 5.83 -7.80
N ASP A 48 -5.90 5.52 -6.53
CA ASP A 48 -5.91 6.49 -5.43
C ASP A 48 -5.17 5.96 -4.18
N LEU A 49 -4.85 6.85 -3.24
CA LEU A 49 -4.04 6.52 -2.04
C LEU A 49 -4.78 5.69 -0.97
N PHE A 50 -6.09 5.50 -1.09
CA PHE A 50 -6.93 4.85 -0.09
C PHE A 50 -7.61 3.57 -0.62
N GLY A 51 -8.11 3.59 -1.85
CA GLY A 51 -8.86 2.52 -2.50
C GLY A 51 -8.00 1.54 -3.30
N THR A 52 -6.78 1.92 -3.68
CA THR A 52 -5.90 1.03 -4.44
C THR A 52 -5.20 0.03 -3.51
N ALA A 53 -5.41 -1.27 -3.77
CA ALA A 53 -4.80 -2.36 -3.02
C ALA A 53 -3.77 -3.13 -3.86
N VAL A 54 -2.61 -3.39 -3.27
CA VAL A 54 -1.53 -4.16 -3.92
C VAL A 54 -1.43 -5.54 -3.26
N TYR A 55 -1.47 -6.58 -4.09
CA TYR A 55 -1.31 -7.95 -3.64
C TYR A 55 0.15 -8.39 -3.75
N CYS A 56 0.62 -9.15 -2.76
CA CYS A 56 1.95 -9.75 -2.83
C CYS A 56 2.06 -10.73 -4.02
N SER A 57 3.29 -11.07 -4.39
CA SER A 57 3.58 -11.98 -5.52
C SER A 57 2.85 -13.33 -5.42
N GLU A 58 2.69 -13.86 -4.21
CA GLU A 58 2.02 -15.15 -3.99
C GLU A 58 0.49 -15.04 -4.09
N CYS A 59 -0.11 -14.00 -3.51
CA CYS A 59 -1.56 -13.78 -3.59
C CYS A 59 -2.01 -13.37 -4.99
N SER A 60 -1.22 -12.55 -5.68
CA SER A 60 -1.49 -12.17 -7.08
C SER A 60 -1.47 -13.40 -8.02
N LYS A 61 -0.55 -14.35 -7.83
CA LYS A 61 -0.56 -15.63 -8.56
C LYS A 61 -1.83 -16.44 -8.28
N LYS A 62 -2.27 -16.53 -7.02
CA LYS A 62 -3.50 -17.24 -6.65
C LYS A 62 -4.73 -16.64 -7.32
N ILE A 63 -4.86 -15.31 -7.29
CA ILE A 63 -5.99 -14.60 -7.91
C ILE A 63 -5.98 -14.81 -9.42
N ARG A 64 -4.82 -14.69 -10.08
CA ARG A 64 -4.68 -14.93 -11.53
C ARG A 64 -4.98 -16.38 -11.93
N ALA A 65 -4.76 -17.33 -11.02
CA ALA A 65 -5.10 -18.75 -11.21
C ALA A 65 -6.59 -19.07 -10.91
N GLY A 66 -7.41 -18.07 -10.58
CA GLY A 66 -8.83 -18.24 -10.28
C GLY A 66 -9.14 -18.59 -8.81
N GLY A 67 -8.17 -18.47 -7.90
CA GLY A 67 -8.41 -18.57 -6.46
C GLY A 67 -9.16 -17.34 -5.94
N SER A 68 -10.21 -17.54 -5.14
CA SER A 68 -10.90 -16.44 -4.45
C SER A 68 -10.15 -16.01 -3.20
N CYS A 69 -10.40 -14.76 -2.80
CA CYS A 69 -10.02 -14.19 -1.52
C CYS A 69 -11.05 -14.56 -0.44
N ASP A 70 -11.18 -15.85 -0.14
CA ASP A 70 -11.93 -16.30 1.04
C ASP A 70 -10.95 -16.79 2.10
N GLU A 71 -11.32 -16.54 3.35
CA GLU A 71 -10.62 -16.90 4.58
C GLU A 71 -9.53 -15.90 5.00
N HIS A 72 -9.92 -14.84 5.70
CA HIS A 72 -9.63 -14.65 7.13
C HIS A 72 -10.67 -13.65 7.69
N LYS A 73 -11.70 -14.18 8.35
CA LYS A 73 -12.60 -13.44 9.25
C LYS A 73 -12.03 -13.45 10.66
#